data_AF-A0A9D2LVK7-F1
#
_entry.id   AF-A0A9D2LVK7-F1
#
_cell.length_a   1.000
_cell.length_b   1.000
_cell.length_c   1.000
_cell.angle_alpha   90.00
_cell.angle_beta   90.00
_cell.angle_gamma   90.00
#
_symmetry.space_group_name_H-M   'P 1'
#
loop_
_entity.id
_entity.type
_entity.pdbx_description
1 polymer ?
#
loop_
_entity_poly.entity_id
_entity_poly.type
_entity_poly.pdbx_seq_one_letter_code
_entity_poly.pdbx_strand_id
1 'polypeptide(L)' 'MRKTGHPIGLKKTWCEDKFWSPYQKLVVDTVIPYQEKILNDEIPGQEKSHALANFRIAAGLEEGEFYGMVF' A
#
# COMPACT_ATOMS: atom_id res chain seq x y z
N MET A 1 -33.80 -12.36 -12.69
CA MET A 1 -33.85 -11.77 -11.34
C MET A 1 -33.13 -10.42 -11.34
N ARG A 2 -33.82 -9.30 -11.15
CA ARG A 2 -33.17 -7.99 -10.97
C ARG A 2 -32.75 -7.85 -9.50
N LYS A 3 -31.46 -7.69 -9.23
CA LYS A 3 -30.99 -7.33 -7.88
C LYS A 3 -31.28 -5.85 -7.67
N THR A 4 -32.24 -5.52 -6.81
CA THR A 4 -32.46 -4.15 -6.33
C THR A 4 -31.43 -3.86 -5.24
N GLY A 5 -30.32 -3.22 -5.60
CA GLY A 5 -29.37 -2.67 -4.63
C GLY A 5 -29.90 -1.35 -4.07
N HIS A 6 -30.06 -1.25 -2.76
CA HIS A 6 -30.31 0.03 -2.10
C HIS A 6 -28.96 0.74 -1.93
N PRO A 7 -28.80 2.00 -2.38
CA PRO A 7 -27.56 2.73 -2.17
C PRO A 7 -27.31 2.91 -0.68
N ILE A 8 -26.21 2.35 -0.18
CA ILE A 8 -25.75 2.60 1.20
C ILE A 8 -25.11 3.99 1.20
N GLY A 9 -25.67 4.91 1.98
CA GLY A 9 -25.07 6.24 2.17
C GLY A 9 -23.70 6.10 2.83
N LEU A 10 -22.65 6.56 2.15
CA LEU A 10 -21.30 6.59 2.71
C LEU A 10 -21.26 7.56 3.89
N LYS A 11 -21.02 7.04 5.09
CA LYS A 11 -20.77 7.88 6.27
C LYS A 11 -19.32 8.38 6.23
N LYS A 12 -19.15 9.69 6.30
CA LYS A 12 -17.85 10.31 6.56
C LYS A 12 -17.61 10.33 8.07
N THR A 13 -16.57 9.67 8.54
CA THR A 13 -16.21 9.59 9.97
C THR A 13 -14.78 10.07 10.15
N TRP A 14 -14.55 10.79 11.25
CA TRP A 14 -13.24 11.33 11.63
C TRP A 14 -12.88 10.83 13.03
N CYS A 15 -11.60 10.58 13.29
CA CYS A 15 -11.08 10.17 14.59
C CYS A 15 -9.99 11.16 15.01
N GLU A 16 -10.33 12.04 15.95
CA GLU A 16 -9.42 13.04 16.49
C GLU A 16 -9.42 12.93 18.01
N ASP A 17 -8.36 12.36 18.57
CA ASP A 17 -8.18 12.28 20.01
C ASP A 17 -6.70 12.19 20.39
N LYS A 18 -6.42 12.22 21.70
CA LYS A 18 -5.04 12.25 22.21
C LYS A 18 -4.28 10.94 22.02
N PHE A 19 -4.99 9.84 21.78
CA PHE A 19 -4.40 8.51 21.63
C PHE A 19 -4.14 8.17 20.16
N TRP A 20 -5.18 8.24 19.30
CA TRP A 20 -5.10 7.82 17.91
C TRP A 20 -4.49 8.86 16.98
N SER A 21 -4.68 10.16 17.22
CA SER A 21 -4.14 11.19 16.32
C SER A 21 -2.61 11.13 16.16
N PRO A 22 -1.80 10.90 17.21
CA PRO A 22 -0.37 10.70 17.07
C PRO A 22 0.01 9.49 16.21
N TYR A 23 -0.72 8.37 16.31
CA TYR A 23 -0.46 7.18 15.49
C TYR A 23 -0.85 7.40 14.03
N GLN A 24 -1.98 8.06 13.77
CA GLN A 24 -2.37 8.44 12.41
C GLN A 24 -1.27 9.29 11.77
N LYS A 25 -0.75 10.27 12.51
CA LYS A 25 0.38 11.11 12.05
C LYS A 25 1.65 10.30 11.81
N LEU A 26 2.03 9.42 12.74
CA LEU A 26 3.21 8.57 12.58
C LEU A 26 3.12 7.69 11.32
N VAL A 27 1.95 7.10 11.08
CA VAL A 27 1.73 6.23 9.93
C VAL A 27 1.86 7.04 8.64
N VAL A 28 1.19 8.19 8.55
CA VAL A 28 1.19 9.03 7.35
C VAL A 28 2.56 9.65 7.08
N ASP A 29 3.17 10.23 8.10
CA ASP A 29 4.39 11.04 7.93
C ASP A 29 5.67 10.20 7.88
N THR A 30 5.65 8.96 8.40
CA THR A 30 6.87 8.14 8.55
C THR A 30 6.73 6.74 7.99
N VAL A 31 5.70 5.99 8.41
CA VAL A 31 5.60 4.56 8.04
C VAL A 31 5.34 4.39 6.55
N ILE A 32 4.37 5.11 5.99
CA ILE A 32 4.02 5.00 4.56
C ILE A 32 5.21 5.39 3.66
N PRO A 33 5.89 6.54 3.84
CA PRO A 33 7.04 6.89 3.01
C PRO A 33 8.19 5.88 3.12
N TYR A 34 8.42 5.30 4.30
CA TYR A 34 9.43 4.27 4.46
C TYR A 34 9.06 2.98 3.73
N GLN A 35 7.81 2.52 3.87
CA GLN A 35 7.31 1.32 3.20
C GLN A 35 7.31 1.47 1.67
N GLU A 36 6.93 2.64 1.14
CA GLU A 36 6.99 2.91 -0.30
C GLU A 36 8.41 2.72 -0.86
N LYS A 37 9.42 3.21 -0.15
CA LYS A 37 10.83 3.02 -0.55
C LYS A 37 11.26 1.55 -0.49
N ILE A 38 10.82 0.82 0.52
CA ILE A 38 11.07 -0.63 0.62
C ILE A 38 10.43 -1.37 -0.56
N LEU A 39 9.17 -1.07 -0.90
CA LEU A 39 8.44 -1.72 -2.00
C LEU A 39 9.04 -1.41 -3.39
N ASN A 40 9.75 -0.28 -3.51
CA ASN A 40 10.51 0.10 -4.71
C ASN A 40 11.98 -0.36 -4.67
N ASP A 41 12.42 -1.11 -3.66
CA ASP A 41 13.82 -1.52 -3.48
C ASP A 41 14.82 -0.36 -3.40
N GLU A 42 14.40 0.82 -2.91
CA GLU A 42 15.20 2.06 -2.91
C GLU A 42 16.10 2.23 -1.69
N ILE A 43 16.03 1.32 -0.70
CA ILE A 43 16.83 1.39 0.52
C ILE A 43 18.07 0.49 0.39
N PRO A 44 19.30 1.05 0.29
CA PRO A 44 20.50 0.25 0.12
C PRO A 44 20.76 -0.67 1.33
N GLY A 45 21.23 -1.88 1.04
CA GLY A 45 21.62 -2.85 2.07
C GLY A 45 20.47 -3.58 2.76
N GLN A 46 19.22 -3.33 2.35
CA GLN A 46 18.07 -4.14 2.76
C GLN A 46 17.81 -5.27 1.77
N GLU A 47 17.13 -6.31 2.24
CA GLU A 47 16.59 -7.34 1.35
C GLU A 47 15.56 -6.73 0.41
N LYS A 48 15.58 -7.15 -0.85
CA LYS A 48 14.63 -6.66 -1.86
C LYS A 48 13.21 -7.09 -1.49
N SER A 49 12.26 -6.19 -1.69
CA SER A 49 10.84 -6.52 -1.72
C SER A 49 10.42 -6.98 -3.12
N HIS A 50 10.85 -6.26 -4.16
CA HIS A 50 10.48 -6.46 -5.55
C HIS A 50 8.97 -6.36 -5.87
N ALA A 51 8.14 -5.91 -4.92
CA ALA A 51 6.70 -5.90 -5.07
C ALA A 51 6.24 -5.05 -6.26
N LEU A 52 6.74 -3.82 -6.39
CA LEU A 52 6.35 -2.95 -7.52
C LEU A 52 6.98 -3.37 -8.85
N ALA A 53 8.20 -3.90 -8.82
CA ALA A 53 8.86 -4.44 -10.01
C ALA A 53 8.09 -5.65 -10.57
N ASN A 54 7.58 -6.56 -9.73
CA ASN A 54 6.72 -7.67 -10.15
C ASN A 54 5.49 -7.16 -10.95
N PHE A 55 4.85 -6.07 -10.51
CA PHE A 55 3.74 -5.48 -11.25
C PHE A 55 4.18 -4.86 -12.58
N ARG A 56 5.34 -4.20 -12.63
CA ARG A 56 5.88 -3.64 -13.89
C ARG A 56 6.22 -4.75 -14.89
N ILE A 57 6.82 -5.85 -14.43
CA ILE A 57 7.11 -7.04 -15.25
C ILE A 57 5.81 -7.65 -15.78
N ALA A 58 4.82 -7.87 -14.92
CA ALA A 58 3.52 -8.41 -15.33
C ALA A 58 2.79 -7.49 -16.34
N ALA A 59 3.00 -6.17 -16.25
CA ALA A 59 2.46 -5.19 -17.18
C ALA A 59 3.27 -5.05 -18.48
N GLY A 60 4.41 -5.72 -18.61
CA GLY A 60 5.32 -5.59 -19.76
C GLY A 60 6.05 -4.25 -19.82
N LEU A 61 6.18 -3.55 -18.68
CA LEU A 61 6.88 -2.27 -18.56
C LEU A 61 8.35 -2.44 -18.12
N GLU A 62 8.73 -3.63 -17.68
CA GLU A 62 10.07 -3.98 -17.22
C GLU A 62 10.35 -5.45 -17.59
N GLU A 63 11.60 -5.78 -17.93
CA GLU A 63 12.03 -7.17 -18.12
C GLU A 63 12.60 -7.72 -16.81
N GLY A 64 12.25 -8.96 -16.46
CA GLY A 64 12.74 -9.60 -15.25
C GLY A 64 11.99 -10.88 -14.88
N GLU A 65 12.40 -11.50 -13.78
CA GLU A 65 11.73 -12.65 -13.19
C GLU A 65 10.96 -12.25 -11.93
N PHE A 66 9.91 -13.00 -11.62
CA PHE A 66 9.21 -12.84 -10.34
C PHE A 66 10.17 -13.07 -9.16
N TYR A 67 10.09 -12.20 -8.15
CA TYR A 67 10.84 -12.35 -6.90
C TYR A 67 9.95 -12.09 -5.69
N GLY A 68 10.26 -12.78 -4.59
CA GLY A 68 9.61 -12.62 -3.31
C GLY A 68 8.58 -13.71 -3.02
N MET A 69 7.60 -13.37 -2.19
CA MET A 69 6.60 -14.32 -1.71
C MET A 69 5.36 -14.33 -2.59
N VAL A 70 4.62 -15.44 -2.60
CA VAL A 70 3.47 -15.69 -3.50
C VAL A 70 2.19 -14.90 -3.18
N PHE A 71 2.21 -13.92 -2.27
CA PHE A 71 1.02 -13.22 -1.75
C PHE A 71 0.97 -11.75 -2.14
#